data_AF-A0A950J6S9-F1
#
_entry.id   AF-A0A950J6S9-F1
#
_cell.length_a   1.000
_cell.length_b   1.000
_cell.length_c   1.000
_cell.angle_alpha   90.00
_cell.angle_beta   90.00
_cell.angle_gamma   90.00
#
_symmetry.space_group_name_H-M   'P 1'
#
loop_
_entity.id
_entity.type
_entity.pdbx_description
1 polymer ?
#
loop_
_entity_poly.entity_id
_entity_poly.type
_entity_poly.pdbx_seq_one_letter_code
_entity_poly.pdbx_strand_id
1 'polypeptide(L)'
;LPFKAPVKAQRLDVEVYDPTYFVDFSMAENDPVKLVGAPGQCKLTVVRPTDANVASNGSINEQFFNSLDASSNWGAQFANKISVTCP
;
A
#
# COMPACT_ATOMS: atom_id res chain seq x y z
N LEU A 1 2.95 -15.76 24.41
CA LEU A 1 1.89 -16.79 24.36
C LEU A 1 2.19 -17.74 23.22
N PRO A 2 2.56 -19.03 23.43
CA PRO A 2 2.74 -19.92 22.29
C PRO A 2 1.40 -20.58 21.96
N PHE A 3 0.93 -20.39 20.72
CA PHE A 3 -0.18 -21.17 20.20
C PHE A 3 0.28 -22.62 19.95
N LYS A 4 -0.61 -23.58 20.25
CA LYS A 4 -0.36 -25.02 20.05
C LYS A 4 -0.13 -25.39 18.57
N ALA A 5 -0.65 -24.59 17.64
CA ALA A 5 -0.37 -24.65 16.22
C ALA A 5 0.00 -23.25 15.70
N PRO A 6 0.89 -23.12 14.71
CA PRO A 6 1.23 -21.83 14.13
C PRO A 6 -0.02 -21.15 13.54
N VAL A 7 -0.27 -19.90 13.92
CA VAL A 7 -1.28 -19.08 13.24
C VAL A 7 -0.71 -18.69 11.88
N LYS A 8 -1.34 -19.15 10.81
CA LYS A 8 -0.97 -18.74 9.45
C LYS A 8 -1.52 -17.34 9.19
N ALA A 9 -0.67 -16.44 8.71
CA ALA A 9 -1.13 -15.14 8.22
C ALA A 9 -1.99 -15.38 6.97
N GLN A 10 -3.28 -15.08 7.07
CA GLN A 10 -4.23 -15.22 5.96
C GLN A 10 -4.13 -14.07 4.96
N ARG A 11 -3.52 -12.95 5.36
CA ARG A 11 -3.42 -11.73 4.55
C ARG A 11 -2.07 -11.05 4.75
N LEU A 12 -1.50 -10.59 3.65
CA LEU A 12 -0.35 -9.69 3.60
C LEU A 12 -0.73 -8.50 2.73
N ASP A 13 -0.60 -7.29 3.27
CA ASP A 13 -0.71 -6.05 2.51
C ASP A 13 0.66 -5.37 2.47
N VAL A 14 1.11 -4.97 1.29
CA VAL A 14 2.37 -4.24 1.07
C VAL A 14 2.04 -2.95 0.32
N GLU A 15 2.49 -1.84 0.90
CA GLU A 15 2.32 -0.49 0.38
C GLU A 15 3.68 0.20 0.47
N VAL A 16 4.07 0.90 -0.60
CA VAL A 16 5.30 1.70 -0.64
C VAL A 16 4.90 3.12 -1.00
N TYR A 17 5.26 4.06 -0.15
CA TYR A 17 4.91 5.46 -0.31
C TYR A 17 5.89 6.35 0.47
N ASP A 18 5.99 7.60 0.04
CA ASP A 18 6.59 8.66 0.84
C ASP A 18 5.56 9.16 1.86
N PRO A 19 5.84 9.16 3.18
CA PRO A 19 4.90 9.67 4.18
C PRO A 19 4.45 11.11 3.93
N THR A 20 5.28 11.91 3.24
CA THR A 20 5.03 13.35 2.97
C THR A 20 4.43 13.66 1.60
N TYR A 21 4.04 12.66 0.79
CA TYR A 21 3.44 12.79 -0.56
C TYR A 21 4.34 13.21 -1.73
N PHE A 22 5.54 13.77 -1.50
CA PHE A 22 6.31 14.41 -2.57
C PHE A 22 6.95 13.45 -3.58
N VAL A 23 7.05 12.16 -3.24
CA VAL A 23 7.62 11.13 -4.11
C VAL A 23 6.58 10.06 -4.40
N ASP A 24 6.34 9.81 -5.70
CA ASP A 24 5.52 8.71 -6.18
C ASP A 24 6.37 7.47 -6.52
N PHE A 25 5.80 6.30 -6.25
CA PHE A 25 6.40 5.00 -6.53
C PHE A 25 5.49 4.21 -7.48
N SER A 26 5.82 4.25 -8.77
CA SER A 26 5.11 3.47 -9.79
C SER A 26 5.58 2.02 -9.83
N MET A 27 4.64 1.08 -9.97
CA MET A 27 4.96 -0.32 -10.26
C MET A 27 5.20 -0.53 -11.76
N ALA A 28 5.91 -1.61 -12.11
CA ALA A 28 6.04 -2.03 -13.50
C ALA A 28 4.66 -2.21 -14.17
N GLU A 29 4.58 -1.91 -15.47
CA GLU A 29 3.34 -2.03 -16.24
C GLU A 29 2.86 -3.49 -16.29
N ASN A 30 3.80 -4.41 -16.54
CA ASN A 30 3.55 -5.83 -16.66
C ASN A 30 4.19 -6.59 -15.50
N ASP A 31 3.44 -7.55 -14.95
CA ASP A 31 3.88 -8.44 -13.87
C ASP A 31 4.55 -7.73 -12.67
N PRO A 32 3.91 -6.70 -12.06
CA PRO A 32 4.54 -5.89 -11.01
C PRO A 32 4.87 -6.67 -9.73
N VAL A 33 4.27 -7.83 -9.54
CA VAL A 33 4.42 -8.67 -8.35
C VAL A 33 4.45 -10.14 -8.75
N LYS A 34 5.38 -10.90 -8.18
CA LYS A 34 5.47 -12.35 -8.31
C LYS A 34 5.48 -13.01 -6.94
N LEU A 35 4.63 -14.00 -6.74
CA LEU A 35 4.63 -14.82 -5.53
C LEU A 35 5.57 -16.02 -5.71
N VAL A 36 6.66 -16.08 -4.95
CA VAL A 36 7.63 -17.18 -4.98
C VAL A 36 7.35 -18.13 -3.82
N GLY A 37 7.02 -19.39 -4.13
CA GLY A 37 6.78 -20.41 -3.10
C GLY A 37 5.47 -20.24 -2.31
N ALA A 38 4.59 -19.32 -2.72
CA ALA A 38 3.26 -19.20 -2.13
C ALA A 38 2.38 -20.41 -2.49
N PRO A 39 1.48 -20.86 -1.59
CA PRO A 39 0.45 -21.84 -1.93
C PRO A 39 -0.33 -21.41 -3.18
N GLY A 40 -0.61 -22.36 -4.08
CA GLY A 40 -1.30 -22.07 -5.36
C GLY A 40 -2.71 -21.49 -5.21
N GLN A 41 -3.29 -21.63 -4.02
CA GLN A 41 -4.58 -21.07 -3.63
C GLN A 41 -4.52 -19.64 -3.06
N CYS A 42 -3.34 -19.02 -2.97
CA CYS A 42 -3.21 -17.62 -2.61
C CYS A 42 -3.62 -16.72 -3.78
N LYS A 43 -4.41 -15.69 -3.48
CA LYS A 43 -4.86 -14.68 -4.46
C LYS A 43 -4.04 -13.41 -4.30
N LEU A 44 -3.49 -12.92 -5.40
CA LEU A 44 -2.80 -11.64 -5.51
C LEU A 44 -3.74 -10.59 -6.10
N THR A 45 -3.84 -9.44 -5.45
CA THR A 45 -4.54 -8.25 -5.94
C THR A 45 -3.59 -7.07 -5.92
N VAL A 46 -3.56 -6.30 -7.00
CA VAL A 46 -2.82 -5.04 -7.08
C VAL A 46 -3.85 -3.93 -7.31
N VAL A 47 -3.90 -2.97 -6.39
CA VAL A 47 -4.74 -1.78 -6.48
C VAL A 47 -3.85 -0.57 -6.70
N ARG A 48 -4.17 0.20 -7.74
CA ARG A 48 -3.49 1.47 -8.04
C ARG A 48 -4.36 2.63 -7.56
N PRO A 49 -3.75 3.72 -7.05
CA PRO A 49 -4.48 4.95 -6.75
C PRO A 49 -5.11 5.51 -8.03
N THR A 50 -6.25 6.18 -7.90
CA THR A 50 -6.97 6.83 -9.00
C THR A 50 -7.09 8.33 -8.75
N ASP A 51 -7.38 9.12 -9.79
CA ASP A 51 -7.56 10.57 -9.65
C ASP A 51 -8.65 10.96 -8.64
N ALA A 52 -9.63 10.08 -8.42
CA ALA A 52 -10.66 10.26 -7.40
C ALA A 52 -10.08 10.31 -5.97
N ASN A 53 -8.96 9.64 -5.72
CA ASN A 53 -8.25 9.68 -4.43
C ASN A 53 -7.60 11.05 -4.16
N VAL A 54 -7.29 11.82 -5.21
CA VAL A 54 -6.73 13.18 -5.11
C VAL A 54 -7.84 14.20 -4.87
N ALA A 55 -8.96 14.06 -5.59
CA ALA A 55 -10.09 14.99 -5.52
C ALA A 55 -10.79 15.04 -4.14
N SER A 56 -10.71 13.97 -3.34
CA SER A 56 -11.33 13.90 -2.00
C SER A 56 -10.64 14.78 -0.94
N ASN A 57 -9.46 15.33 -1.21
CA ASN A 57 -8.65 16.01 -0.21
C ASN A 57 -8.78 17.55 -0.19
N GLY A 58 -9.66 18.12 -1.03
CA GLY A 58 -9.94 19.57 -1.04
C GLY A 58 -8.76 20.42 -1.50
N SER A 59 -8.83 21.73 -1.23
CA SER A 59 -7.74 22.67 -1.53
C SER A 59 -6.62 22.55 -0.50
N ILE A 60 -5.49 21.98 -0.92
CA ILE A 60 -4.27 21.88 -0.12
C ILE A 60 -3.52 23.22 -0.18
N ASN A 61 -3.02 23.72 0.96
CA ASN A 61 -2.32 25.01 1.05
C ASN A 61 -0.84 24.83 1.46
N GLU A 62 -0.06 25.91 1.36
CA GLU A 62 1.39 25.88 1.65
C GLU A 62 1.71 25.58 3.12
N GLN A 63 0.83 25.98 4.04
CA GLN A 63 1.00 25.68 5.47
C GLN A 63 0.87 24.17 5.74
N PHE A 64 -0.07 23.51 5.06
CA PHE A 64 -0.22 22.06 5.13
C PHE A 64 1.06 21.36 4.65
N PHE A 65 1.60 21.76 3.49
CA PHE A 65 2.84 21.17 2.98
C PHE A 65 4.04 21.35 3.91
N ASN A 66 4.17 22.53 4.53
CA ASN A 66 5.23 22.79 5.51
C ASN A 66 5.07 21.97 6.81
N SER A 67 3.87 21.46 7.09
CA SER A 67 3.59 20.64 8.28
C SER A 67 3.77 19.14 8.05
N LEU A 68 3.94 18.69 6.80
CA LEU A 68 4.11 17.27 6.50
C LEU A 68 5.50 16.79 6.90
N ASP A 69 5.51 15.70 7.65
CA ASP A 69 6.72 15.00 8.07
C ASP A 69 6.58 13.48 7.96
N ALA A 70 7.64 12.75 8.32
CA ALA A 70 7.68 11.29 8.26
C ALA A 70 6.59 10.60 9.12
N SER A 71 6.01 11.30 10.11
CA SER A 71 4.95 10.77 10.97
C SER A 71 3.54 11.02 10.42
N SER A 72 3.40 11.91 9.44
CA SER A 72 2.12 12.36 8.89
C SER A 72 1.39 11.31 8.06
N ASN A 73 2.13 10.34 7.48
CA ASN A 73 1.62 9.22 6.70
C ASN A 73 0.63 9.59 5.56
N TRP A 74 0.70 10.84 5.09
CA TRP A 74 -0.23 11.42 4.13
C TRP A 74 -0.10 10.81 2.74
N GLY A 75 1.08 10.32 2.35
CA GLY A 75 1.24 9.63 1.06
C GLY A 75 0.56 8.26 0.97
N ALA A 76 0.17 7.65 2.10
CA ALA A 76 -0.40 6.29 2.11
C ALA A 76 -1.71 6.17 1.30
N GLN A 77 -2.52 7.22 1.26
CA GLN A 77 -3.76 7.28 0.46
C GLN A 77 -3.52 7.29 -1.05
N PHE A 78 -2.28 7.50 -1.49
CA PHE A 78 -1.86 7.44 -2.89
C PHE A 78 -0.95 6.26 -3.17
N ALA A 79 -0.74 5.37 -2.19
CA ALA A 79 0.11 4.21 -2.38
C ALA A 79 -0.53 3.19 -3.31
N ASN A 80 0.29 2.57 -4.15
CA ASN A 80 -0.08 1.31 -4.77
C ASN A 80 -0.17 0.22 -3.68
N LYS A 81 -1.27 -0.52 -3.64
CA LYS A 81 -1.51 -1.57 -2.63
C LYS A 81 -1.43 -2.95 -3.26
N ILE A 82 -0.48 -3.75 -2.77
CA ILE A 82 -0.38 -5.17 -3.07
C ILE A 82 -1.05 -5.93 -1.93
N SER A 83 -2.02 -6.76 -2.25
CA SER A 83 -2.67 -7.64 -1.27
C SER A 83 -2.53 -9.09 -1.68
N VAL A 84 -2.07 -9.92 -0.76
CA VAL A 84 -2.03 -11.38 -0.91
C VAL A 84 -2.94 -11.98 0.14
N THR A 85 -3.93 -12.74 -0.29
CA THR A 85 -4.84 -13.47 0.62
C THR A 85 -4.69 -14.97 0.38
N CYS A 86 -4.37 -15.70 1.44
CA CYS A 86 -4.20 -17.15 1.44
C CYS A 86 -5.26 -17.80 2.36
N PRO A 87 -5.79 -18.98 2.03
CA PRO A 87 -6.75 -19.69 2.87
C PRO A 87 -6.15 -20.26 4.16
#